data_AF-A0A9E1YWC7-F1
#
_entry.id   AF-A0A9E1YWC7-F1
#
_cell.length_a   1.000
_cell.length_b   1.000
_cell.length_c   1.000
_cell.angle_alpha   90.00
_cell.angle_beta   90.00
_cell.angle_gamma   90.00
#
_symmetry.space_group_name_H-M   'P 1'
#
loop_
_entity.id
_entity.type
_entity.pdbx_description
1 polymer ?
#
loop_
_entity_poly.entity_id
_entity_poly.type
_entity_poly.pdbx_seq_one_letter_code
_entity_poly.pdbx_strand_id
1 'polypeptide(L)'
;QLAPRMSDRLAGAGMMAGHPNETKPEGLRNLPFALHMGANDGAYDRNTIATQWKQALEDLQLEDTEGYVHQAVIHEGKGHWMDRQEAMALPWLAKHERNPNPRTVVWVQDDVLHDQMYWLGVPTPKARTKIVASFDGQTITIHESDVETITVYLNDSMLDLDKPVLLNYKDGALGSFEVVRSQQVIAETLRDGKDWYSAKLTISLP
;
A
#
# COMPACT_ATOMS: atom_id res chain seq x y z
N GLN A 1 8.91 9.63 5.40
CA GLN A 1 8.93 8.18 5.71
C GLN A 1 9.00 7.36 4.43
N LEU A 2 9.61 6.16 4.42
CA LEU A 2 9.74 5.36 3.18
C LEU A 2 8.67 4.27 3.01
N ALA A 3 8.33 3.55 4.09
CA ALA A 3 7.53 2.33 3.98
C ALA A 3 6.15 2.53 3.33
N PRO A 4 5.32 3.55 3.70
CA PRO A 4 4.04 3.77 3.04
C PRO A 4 4.17 4.25 1.59
N ARG A 5 5.28 4.93 1.25
CA ARG A 5 5.54 5.47 -0.10
C ARG A 5 6.08 4.43 -1.07
N MET A 6 6.59 3.32 -0.56
CA MET A 6 7.25 2.26 -1.31
C MET A 6 6.66 0.88 -0.98
N SER A 7 5.41 0.83 -0.51
CA SER A 7 4.78 -0.43 -0.11
C SER A 7 4.69 -1.44 -1.26
N ASP A 8 4.66 -0.95 -2.50
CA ASP A 8 4.68 -1.76 -3.73
C ASP A 8 6.08 -2.27 -4.13
N ARG A 9 7.15 -1.76 -3.51
CA ARG A 9 8.54 -2.14 -3.81
C ARG A 9 9.15 -3.13 -2.81
N LEU A 10 8.53 -3.31 -1.64
CA LEU A 10 9.12 -4.03 -0.51
C LEU A 10 8.30 -5.26 -0.12
N ALA A 11 8.96 -6.31 0.37
CA ALA A 11 8.28 -7.48 0.96
C ALA A 11 7.88 -7.25 2.43
N GLY A 12 8.52 -6.29 3.08
CA GLY A 12 8.27 -5.89 4.46
C GLY A 12 9.18 -4.71 4.82
N ALA A 13 8.81 -3.97 5.86
CA ALA A 13 9.63 -2.88 6.38
C ALA A 13 9.56 -2.84 7.91
N GLY A 14 10.57 -2.23 8.53
CA GLY A 14 10.66 -2.10 9.98
C GLY A 14 11.05 -0.69 10.41
N MET A 15 10.42 -0.19 11.47
CA MET A 15 10.80 1.03 12.17
C MET A 15 11.23 0.67 13.60
N MET A 16 12.53 0.84 13.89
CA MET A 16 13.12 0.55 15.20
C MET A 16 13.48 1.86 15.90
N ALA A 17 12.74 2.20 16.97
CA ALA A 17 12.87 3.46 17.71
C ALA A 17 12.81 4.74 16.84
N GLY A 18 12.11 4.64 15.69
CA GLY A 18 11.88 5.75 14.76
C GLY A 18 10.63 6.55 15.11
N HIS A 19 10.52 7.73 14.52
CA HIS A 19 9.35 8.60 14.66
C HIS A 19 8.65 8.72 13.30
N PRO A 20 7.33 8.46 13.18
CA PRO A 20 6.62 8.48 11.90
C PRO A 20 6.37 9.89 11.35
N ASN A 21 6.60 10.93 12.17
CA ASN A 21 6.27 12.33 11.86
C ASN A 21 4.79 12.48 11.48
N GLU A 22 4.48 13.17 10.39
CA GLU A 22 3.13 13.42 9.89
C GLU A 22 2.52 12.28 9.05
N THR A 23 3.24 11.17 8.88
CA THR A 23 2.78 10.03 8.08
C THR A 23 1.67 9.25 8.81
N LYS A 24 0.82 8.58 8.05
CA LYS A 24 -0.27 7.71 8.55
C LYS A 24 -0.05 6.24 8.10
N PRO A 25 -0.60 5.26 8.84
CA PRO A 25 -0.44 3.84 8.51
C PRO A 25 -1.30 3.35 7.33
N GLU A 26 -2.27 4.13 6.85
CA GLU A 26 -3.22 3.74 5.79
C GLU A 26 -2.53 3.19 4.53
N GLY A 27 -1.39 3.76 4.12
CA GLY A 27 -0.62 3.28 2.96
C GLY A 27 0.13 1.95 3.16
N LEU A 28 0.09 1.37 4.36
CA LEU A 28 0.76 0.11 4.71
C LEU A 28 -0.09 -1.13 4.48
N ARG A 29 -1.32 -1.01 3.98
CA ARG A 29 -2.27 -2.13 3.82
C ARG A 29 -1.63 -3.43 3.33
N ASN A 30 -0.78 -3.33 2.30
CA ASN A 30 -0.18 -4.47 1.62
C ASN A 30 1.30 -4.72 1.96
N LEU A 31 1.87 -3.96 2.92
CA LEU A 31 3.26 -4.09 3.33
C LEU A 31 3.34 -4.58 4.78
N PRO A 32 3.80 -5.82 5.01
CA PRO A 32 4.13 -6.30 6.35
C PRO A 32 5.05 -5.32 7.09
N PHE A 33 4.57 -4.79 8.22
CA PHE A 33 5.24 -3.69 8.90
C PHE A 33 5.59 -4.03 10.35
N ALA A 34 6.88 -3.95 10.68
CA ALA A 34 7.37 -4.07 12.05
C ALA A 34 7.56 -2.68 12.69
N LEU A 35 7.07 -2.50 13.90
CA LEU A 35 7.23 -1.30 14.70
C LEU A 35 7.72 -1.71 16.09
N HIS A 36 8.91 -1.27 16.46
CA HIS A 36 9.48 -1.53 17.78
C HIS A 36 9.88 -0.23 18.44
N MET A 37 9.41 -0.02 19.67
CA MET A 37 9.69 1.19 20.43
C MET A 37 9.90 0.88 21.91
N GLY A 38 10.86 1.54 22.56
CA GLY A 38 11.02 1.46 24.01
C GLY A 38 9.93 2.24 24.73
N ALA A 39 9.32 1.67 25.77
CA ALA A 39 8.27 2.33 26.56
C ALA A 39 8.74 3.65 27.20
N ASN A 40 10.04 3.77 27.47
CA ASN A 40 10.68 4.95 28.06
C ASN A 40 11.37 5.84 27.00
N ASP A 41 11.23 5.56 25.69
CA ASP A 41 11.77 6.42 24.63
C ASP A 41 10.87 7.66 24.38
N GLY A 42 10.86 8.57 25.35
CA GLY A 42 9.97 9.74 25.36
C GLY A 42 10.44 10.94 24.52
N ALA A 43 11.64 10.89 23.92
CA ALA A 43 12.11 12.02 23.12
C ALA A 43 11.23 12.17 21.87
N TYR A 44 10.76 13.40 21.62
CA TYR A 44 9.82 13.73 20.54
C TYR A 44 8.53 12.91 20.59
N ASP A 45 8.06 12.52 21.78
CA ASP A 45 6.84 11.72 21.98
C ASP A 45 6.84 10.37 21.24
N ARG A 46 8.03 9.84 20.92
CA ARG A 46 8.19 8.59 20.15
C ARG A 46 7.44 7.41 20.73
N ASN A 47 7.54 7.17 22.04
CA ASN A 47 6.81 6.10 22.74
C ASN A 47 5.28 6.27 22.68
N THR A 48 4.80 7.48 22.86
CA THR A 48 3.37 7.83 22.80
C THR A 48 2.84 7.59 21.39
N ILE A 49 3.56 8.09 20.38
CA ILE A 49 3.17 7.97 18.98
C ILE A 49 3.29 6.53 18.48
N ALA A 50 4.28 5.77 18.94
CA ALA A 50 4.39 4.35 18.66
C ALA A 50 3.19 3.56 19.22
N THR A 51 2.73 3.89 20.43
CA THR A 51 1.53 3.29 21.02
C THR A 51 0.27 3.63 20.21
N GLN A 52 0.14 4.88 19.76
CA GLN A 52 -0.96 5.30 18.90
C GLN A 52 -0.93 4.57 17.54
N TRP A 53 0.25 4.43 16.94
CA TRP A 53 0.42 3.68 15.68
C TRP A 53 0.11 2.20 15.83
N LYS A 54 0.51 1.59 16.97
CA LYS A 54 0.13 0.23 17.30
C LYS A 54 -1.40 0.07 17.31
N GLN A 55 -2.10 0.93 18.05
CA GLN A 55 -3.58 0.89 18.08
C GLN A 55 -4.18 1.13 16.70
N ALA A 56 -3.68 2.11 15.94
CA ALA A 56 -4.20 2.40 14.61
C ALA A 56 -4.02 1.22 13.63
N LEU A 57 -2.90 0.50 13.71
CA LEU A 57 -2.68 -0.71 12.91
C LEU A 57 -3.60 -1.87 13.35
N GLU A 58 -3.84 -2.02 14.66
CA GLU A 58 -4.80 -2.99 15.19
C GLU A 58 -6.23 -2.68 14.70
N ASP A 59 -6.65 -1.42 14.77
CA ASP A 59 -7.98 -0.97 14.31
C ASP A 59 -8.14 -1.17 12.79
N LEU A 60 -7.14 -0.74 12.01
CA LEU A 60 -7.14 -0.93 10.55
C LEU A 60 -7.18 -2.41 10.15
N GLN A 61 -6.47 -3.27 10.85
CA GLN A 61 -6.51 -4.72 10.61
C GLN A 61 -7.83 -5.35 11.08
N LEU A 62 -8.48 -4.81 12.11
CA LEU A 62 -9.81 -5.25 12.53
C LEU A 62 -10.87 -4.94 11.46
N GLU A 63 -10.78 -3.75 10.84
CA GLU A 63 -11.65 -3.32 9.74
C GLU A 63 -11.36 -4.06 8.44
N ASP A 64 -10.09 -4.37 8.17
CA ASP A 64 -9.63 -5.09 6.99
C ASP A 64 -8.72 -6.27 7.40
N THR A 65 -9.37 -7.40 7.72
CA THR A 65 -8.70 -8.59 8.28
C THR A 65 -7.61 -9.22 7.40
N GLU A 66 -7.60 -8.91 6.10
CA GLU A 66 -6.57 -9.36 5.16
C GLU A 66 -5.45 -8.32 4.95
N GLY A 67 -5.64 -7.09 5.45
CA GLY A 67 -4.71 -5.98 5.33
C GLY A 67 -3.87 -5.74 6.59
N TYR A 68 -2.96 -4.78 6.48
CA TYR A 68 -2.21 -4.18 7.58
C TYR A 68 -1.49 -5.20 8.47
N VAL A 69 -0.94 -6.27 7.89
CA VAL A 69 -0.17 -7.27 8.63
C VAL A 69 0.99 -6.59 9.36
N HIS A 70 1.03 -6.68 10.68
CA HIS A 70 2.01 -5.94 11.47
C HIS A 70 2.55 -6.72 12.68
N GLN A 71 3.74 -6.31 13.12
CA GLN A 71 4.30 -6.66 14.43
C GLN A 71 4.64 -5.34 15.14
N ALA A 72 3.77 -4.90 16.05
CA ALA A 72 3.94 -3.66 16.80
C ALA A 72 4.21 -3.96 18.29
N VAL A 73 5.43 -3.67 18.76
CA VAL A 73 5.89 -4.02 20.10
C VAL A 73 6.40 -2.77 20.84
N ILE A 74 5.82 -2.52 22.02
CA ILE A 74 6.32 -1.55 22.98
C ILE A 74 7.12 -2.32 24.03
N HIS A 75 8.42 -2.03 24.15
CA HIS A 75 9.35 -2.74 25.02
C HIS A 75 9.38 -2.09 26.41
N GLU A 76 8.70 -2.72 27.37
CA GLU A 76 8.59 -2.24 28.75
C GLU A 76 9.95 -2.05 29.41
N GLY A 77 10.11 -0.92 30.11
CA GLY A 77 11.34 -0.54 30.80
C GLY A 77 12.51 -0.17 29.88
N LYS A 78 12.33 -0.16 28.54
CA LYS A 78 13.40 0.17 27.58
C LYS A 78 13.29 1.61 27.08
N GLY A 79 14.44 2.26 26.86
CA GLY A 79 14.53 3.57 26.23
C GLY A 79 14.79 3.45 24.73
N HIS A 80 15.48 4.45 24.15
CA HIS A 80 15.81 4.47 22.72
C HIS A 80 16.60 3.23 22.26
N TRP A 81 17.47 2.72 23.13
CA TRP A 81 18.08 1.41 22.98
C TRP A 81 17.21 0.35 23.66
N MET A 82 16.73 -0.62 22.88
CA MET A 82 15.81 -1.67 23.33
C MET A 82 16.52 -3.00 23.63
N ASP A 83 17.83 -2.98 23.91
CA ASP A 83 18.65 -4.17 24.18
C ASP A 83 18.60 -5.25 23.09
N ARG A 84 18.49 -4.81 21.82
CA ARG A 84 18.35 -5.67 20.63
C ARG A 84 17.10 -6.56 20.63
N GLN A 85 16.13 -6.29 21.50
CA GLN A 85 14.90 -7.07 21.54
C GLN A 85 14.10 -6.93 20.24
N GLU A 86 14.26 -5.81 19.53
CA GLU A 86 13.69 -5.56 18.21
C GLU A 86 14.19 -6.52 17.11
N ALA A 87 15.28 -7.26 17.35
CA ALA A 87 15.77 -8.28 16.44
C ALA A 87 14.75 -9.42 16.20
N MET A 88 13.74 -9.57 17.07
CA MET A 88 12.63 -10.51 16.88
C MET A 88 11.80 -10.21 15.61
N ALA A 89 11.87 -8.98 15.10
CA ALA A 89 11.22 -8.60 13.84
C ALA A 89 11.83 -9.32 12.63
N LEU A 90 13.13 -9.61 12.66
CA LEU A 90 13.84 -10.18 11.50
C LEU A 90 13.28 -11.54 11.06
N PRO A 91 13.16 -12.57 11.94
CA PRO A 91 12.55 -13.84 11.55
C PRO A 91 11.05 -13.74 11.24
N TRP A 92 10.36 -12.69 11.70
CA TRP A 92 8.97 -12.44 11.32
C TRP A 92 8.88 -11.84 9.91
N LEU A 93 9.66 -10.79 9.62
CA LEU A 93 9.75 -10.17 8.29
C LEU A 93 10.17 -11.18 7.23
N ALA A 94 11.12 -12.07 7.54
CA ALA A 94 11.61 -13.10 6.61
C ALA A 94 10.55 -14.11 6.14
N LYS A 95 9.37 -14.16 6.77
CA LYS A 95 8.25 -15.04 6.37
C LYS A 95 7.38 -14.44 5.27
N HIS A 96 7.58 -13.18 4.92
CA HIS A 96 6.73 -12.45 4.00
C HIS A 96 7.42 -12.28 2.65
N GLU A 97 6.63 -12.33 1.58
CA GLU A 97 7.05 -12.08 0.22
C GLU A 97 6.30 -10.88 -0.34
N ARG A 98 6.95 -10.13 -1.23
CA ARG A 98 6.33 -8.99 -1.91
C ARG A 98 5.22 -9.48 -2.84
N ASN A 99 4.04 -8.88 -2.70
CA ASN A 99 2.96 -9.04 -3.67
C ASN A 99 2.91 -7.83 -4.61
N PRO A 100 3.33 -7.94 -5.88
CA PRO A 100 3.28 -6.83 -6.83
C PRO A 100 1.85 -6.47 -7.27
N ASN A 101 0.90 -7.42 -7.17
CA ASN A 101 -0.46 -7.29 -7.66
C ASN A 101 -1.49 -7.62 -6.57
N PRO A 102 -1.53 -6.89 -5.44
CA PRO A 102 -2.49 -7.14 -4.37
C PRO A 102 -3.92 -6.86 -4.84
N ARG A 103 -4.89 -7.66 -4.39
CA ARG A 103 -6.30 -7.52 -4.79
C ARG A 103 -6.91 -6.19 -4.42
N THR A 104 -6.51 -5.64 -3.27
CA THR A 104 -7.00 -4.35 -2.77
C THR A 104 -5.82 -3.44 -2.50
N VAL A 105 -5.94 -2.18 -2.91
CA VAL A 105 -4.93 -1.13 -2.75
C VAL A 105 -5.56 0.03 -2.00
N VAL A 106 -4.87 0.49 -0.95
CA VAL A 106 -5.10 1.79 -0.31
C VAL A 106 -3.86 2.62 -0.59
N TRP A 107 -3.99 3.60 -1.47
CA TRP A 107 -2.90 4.47 -1.88
C TRP A 107 -3.12 5.88 -1.34
N VAL A 108 -2.24 6.30 -0.43
CA VAL A 108 -2.25 7.66 0.15
C VAL A 108 -0.99 8.39 -0.30
N GLN A 109 -1.15 9.56 -0.90
CA GLN A 109 -0.04 10.43 -1.31
C GLN A 109 0.56 11.16 -0.11
N ASP A 110 1.89 11.23 -0.07
CA ASP A 110 2.63 12.02 0.91
C ASP A 110 3.11 13.35 0.29
N ASP A 111 4.03 14.03 0.95
CA ASP A 111 4.73 15.21 0.42
C ASP A 111 5.63 14.90 -0.79
N VAL A 112 6.21 13.69 -0.82
CA VAL A 112 6.86 13.12 -2.00
C VAL A 112 5.82 12.35 -2.79
N LEU A 113 5.53 12.87 -3.99
CA LEU A 113 4.47 12.39 -4.85
C LEU A 113 4.93 11.25 -5.75
N HIS A 114 4.01 10.31 -5.99
CA HIS A 114 4.20 9.22 -6.93
C HIS A 114 3.08 9.24 -7.97
N ASP A 115 3.40 8.95 -9.23
CA ASP A 115 2.43 8.85 -10.32
C ASP A 115 1.92 7.41 -10.54
N GLN A 116 2.55 6.41 -9.93
CA GLN A 116 2.16 5.01 -9.97
C GLN A 116 2.42 4.30 -8.64
N MET A 117 1.45 3.50 -8.18
CA MET A 117 1.54 2.64 -7.00
C MET A 117 0.78 1.34 -7.26
N TYR A 118 1.47 0.20 -7.13
CA TYR A 118 0.94 -1.09 -7.60
C TYR A 118 0.36 -0.95 -9.02
N TRP A 119 -0.87 -1.40 -9.22
CA TRP A 119 -1.61 -1.36 -10.47
C TRP A 119 -2.43 -0.08 -10.67
N LEU A 120 -2.21 0.97 -9.86
CA LEU A 120 -2.86 2.27 -10.01
C LEU A 120 -1.87 3.34 -10.49
N GLY A 121 -2.37 4.30 -11.26
CA GLY A 121 -1.65 5.49 -11.66
C GLY A 121 -2.51 6.75 -11.60
N VAL A 122 -1.86 7.88 -11.34
CA VAL A 122 -2.48 9.20 -11.32
C VAL A 122 -1.63 10.15 -12.16
N PRO A 123 -2.16 10.75 -13.24
CA PRO A 123 -1.37 11.64 -14.11
C PRO A 123 -0.87 12.90 -13.42
N THR A 124 -1.64 13.42 -12.46
CA THR A 124 -1.35 14.65 -11.72
C THR A 124 -1.52 14.42 -10.21
N PRO A 125 -0.57 13.71 -9.57
CA PRO A 125 -0.70 13.40 -8.15
C PRO A 125 -0.68 14.68 -7.31
N LYS A 126 -1.43 14.67 -6.20
CA LYS A 126 -1.48 15.76 -5.23
C LYS A 126 -1.25 15.20 -3.84
N ALA A 127 -0.52 15.94 -3.01
CA ALA A 127 -0.24 15.51 -1.63
C ALA A 127 -1.54 15.26 -0.87
N ARG A 128 -1.52 14.27 0.03
CA ARG A 128 -2.65 13.91 0.91
C ARG A 128 -3.90 13.38 0.20
N THR A 129 -3.86 13.13 -1.11
CA THR A 129 -4.95 12.42 -1.80
C THR A 129 -4.93 10.93 -1.50
N LYS A 130 -6.10 10.32 -1.48
CA LYS A 130 -6.31 8.89 -1.25
C LYS A 130 -7.08 8.24 -2.39
N ILE A 131 -6.73 6.99 -2.68
CA ILE A 131 -7.47 6.08 -3.55
C ILE A 131 -7.62 4.74 -2.84
N VAL A 132 -8.83 4.19 -2.84
CA VAL A 132 -9.08 2.80 -2.43
C VAL A 132 -9.69 2.07 -3.61
N ALA A 133 -9.02 1.00 -4.06
CA ALA A 133 -9.46 0.23 -5.20
C ALA A 133 -9.26 -1.26 -4.96
N SER A 134 -10.09 -2.09 -5.58
CA SER A 134 -9.90 -3.55 -5.58
C SER A 134 -10.24 -4.17 -6.93
N PHE A 135 -9.81 -5.40 -7.12
CA PHE A 135 -10.30 -6.24 -8.21
C PHE A 135 -10.74 -7.62 -7.71
N ASP A 136 -11.79 -8.16 -8.33
CA ASP A 136 -12.29 -9.52 -8.14
C ASP A 136 -12.85 -10.07 -9.46
N GLY A 137 -12.33 -11.22 -9.89
CA GLY A 137 -12.62 -11.76 -11.21
C GLY A 137 -12.29 -10.77 -12.34
N GLN A 138 -13.27 -10.47 -13.19
CA GLN A 138 -13.14 -9.49 -14.28
C GLN A 138 -13.50 -8.05 -13.86
N THR A 139 -13.76 -7.80 -12.58
CA THR A 139 -14.30 -6.53 -12.10
C THR A 139 -13.26 -5.76 -11.31
N ILE A 140 -13.11 -4.48 -11.62
CA ILE A 140 -12.30 -3.52 -10.90
C ILE A 140 -13.24 -2.48 -10.29
N THR A 141 -13.07 -2.19 -9.01
CA THR A 141 -13.89 -1.21 -8.30
C THR A 141 -12.99 -0.17 -7.68
N ILE A 142 -13.24 1.10 -8.02
CA ILE A 142 -12.70 2.26 -7.30
C ILE A 142 -13.71 2.61 -6.21
N HIS A 143 -13.38 2.33 -4.95
CA HIS A 143 -14.27 2.54 -3.81
C HIS A 143 -14.24 3.98 -3.31
N GLU A 144 -13.04 4.58 -3.31
CA GLU A 144 -12.79 5.94 -2.82
C GLU A 144 -11.71 6.58 -3.71
N SER A 145 -11.86 7.86 -4.02
CA SER A 145 -10.85 8.62 -4.75
C SER A 145 -10.98 10.12 -4.48
N ASP A 146 -9.86 10.76 -4.14
CA ASP A 146 -9.72 12.22 -4.11
C ASP A 146 -9.23 12.80 -5.45
N VAL A 147 -9.03 11.97 -6.46
CA VAL A 147 -8.58 12.36 -7.80
C VAL A 147 -9.62 12.00 -8.86
N GLU A 148 -9.74 12.85 -9.87
CA GLU A 148 -10.73 12.67 -10.95
C GLU A 148 -10.25 11.69 -12.01
N THR A 149 -8.95 11.63 -12.31
CA THR A 149 -8.40 10.79 -13.37
C THR A 149 -7.49 9.71 -12.80
N ILE A 150 -7.82 8.46 -13.07
CA ILE A 150 -7.07 7.28 -12.63
C ILE A 150 -6.69 6.44 -13.85
N THR A 151 -5.46 5.92 -13.86
CA THR A 151 -5.03 4.85 -14.75
C THR A 151 -5.00 3.54 -13.96
N VAL A 152 -5.61 2.51 -14.52
CA VAL A 152 -5.57 1.14 -14.01
C VAL A 152 -4.65 0.34 -14.92
N TYR A 153 -3.58 -0.20 -14.37
CA TYR A 153 -2.63 -1.05 -15.07
C TYR A 153 -2.97 -2.53 -14.85
N LEU A 154 -2.85 -3.35 -15.88
CA LEU A 154 -3.36 -4.71 -15.89
C LEU A 154 -2.33 -5.68 -16.46
N ASN A 155 -2.36 -6.93 -15.98
CA ASN A 155 -1.67 -8.05 -16.59
C ASN A 155 -2.50 -9.34 -16.42
N ASP A 156 -2.09 -10.38 -17.13
CA ASP A 156 -2.75 -11.68 -17.16
C ASP A 156 -2.68 -12.47 -15.83
N SER A 157 -1.89 -12.00 -14.85
CA SER A 157 -1.89 -12.58 -13.51
C SER A 157 -3.03 -12.06 -12.64
N MET A 158 -3.64 -10.93 -13.03
CA MET A 158 -4.73 -10.28 -12.29
C MET A 158 -6.10 -10.62 -12.88
N LEU A 159 -6.26 -10.51 -14.20
CA LEU A 159 -7.51 -10.70 -14.94
C LEU A 159 -7.26 -11.46 -16.24
N ASP A 160 -8.31 -12.03 -16.82
CA ASP A 160 -8.31 -12.57 -18.19
C ASP A 160 -8.50 -11.41 -19.18
N LEU A 161 -7.40 -10.95 -19.77
CA LEU A 161 -7.40 -9.79 -20.68
C LEU A 161 -7.93 -10.12 -22.09
N ASP A 162 -8.36 -11.36 -22.34
CA ASP A 162 -9.10 -11.75 -23.56
C ASP A 162 -10.62 -11.60 -23.38
N LYS A 163 -11.05 -11.12 -22.21
CA LYS A 163 -12.43 -10.80 -21.89
C LYS A 163 -12.58 -9.33 -21.49
N PRO A 164 -13.77 -8.75 -21.66
CA PRO A 164 -14.05 -7.41 -21.16
C PRO A 164 -13.78 -7.29 -19.66
N VAL A 165 -13.20 -6.17 -19.26
CA VAL A 165 -12.97 -5.76 -17.87
C VAL A 165 -14.14 -4.86 -17.45
N LEU A 166 -14.83 -5.25 -16.38
CA LEU A 166 -15.88 -4.44 -15.77
C LEU A 166 -15.24 -3.44 -14.82
N LEU A 167 -15.72 -2.20 -14.87
CA LEU A 167 -15.21 -1.14 -14.03
C LEU A 167 -16.35 -0.44 -13.30
N ASN A 168 -16.20 -0.32 -11.98
CA ASN A 168 -17.15 0.33 -11.10
C ASN A 168 -16.48 1.50 -10.37
N TYR A 169 -17.27 2.52 -10.07
CA TYR A 169 -16.94 3.55 -9.09
C TYR A 169 -18.02 3.56 -8.01
N LYS A 170 -17.61 3.26 -6.77
CA LYS A 170 -18.52 2.97 -5.67
C LYS A 170 -19.51 1.87 -6.12
N ASP A 171 -20.81 2.11 -5.99
CA ASP A 171 -21.87 1.19 -6.38
C ASP A 171 -22.30 1.33 -7.86
N GLY A 172 -21.70 2.26 -8.61
CA GLY A 172 -22.08 2.57 -10.00
C GLY A 172 -21.16 1.93 -11.03
N ALA A 173 -21.74 1.28 -12.03
CA ALA A 173 -20.98 0.79 -13.19
C ALA A 173 -20.50 1.95 -14.06
N LEU A 174 -19.19 2.04 -14.29
CA LEU A 174 -18.59 2.96 -15.27
C LEU A 174 -18.61 2.35 -16.68
N GLY A 175 -18.56 1.03 -16.79
CA GLY A 175 -18.69 0.34 -18.08
C GLY A 175 -18.00 -1.01 -18.15
N SER A 176 -17.96 -1.54 -19.37
CA SER A 176 -17.26 -2.76 -19.74
C SER A 176 -16.27 -2.41 -20.85
N PHE A 177 -15.00 -2.76 -20.66
CA PHE A 177 -13.91 -2.29 -21.50
C PHE A 177 -13.09 -3.47 -22.05
N GLU A 178 -12.90 -3.50 -23.36
CA GLU A 178 -11.87 -4.33 -23.98
C GLU A 178 -10.50 -3.68 -23.78
N VAL A 179 -9.51 -4.48 -23.41
CA VAL A 179 -8.14 -4.00 -23.17
C VAL A 179 -7.16 -4.68 -24.09
N VAL A 180 -6.20 -3.92 -24.60
CA VAL A 180 -5.21 -4.44 -25.55
C VAL A 180 -3.85 -4.48 -24.88
N ARG A 181 -3.22 -5.65 -24.91
CA ARG A 181 -1.84 -5.85 -24.46
C ARG A 181 -0.88 -5.07 -25.36
N SER A 182 0.07 -4.36 -24.76
CA SER A 182 1.00 -3.47 -25.45
C SER A 182 2.40 -3.57 -24.86
N GLN A 183 3.39 -3.77 -25.74
CA GLN A 183 4.81 -3.72 -25.36
C GLN A 183 5.21 -2.36 -24.79
N GLN A 184 4.54 -1.29 -25.21
CA GLN A 184 4.78 0.05 -24.67
C GLN A 184 4.36 0.13 -23.19
N VAL A 185 3.23 -0.46 -22.81
CA VAL A 185 2.80 -0.45 -21.40
C VAL A 185 3.78 -1.27 -20.53
N ILE A 186 4.32 -2.36 -21.07
CA ILE A 186 5.38 -3.12 -20.39
C ILE A 186 6.62 -2.24 -20.20
N ALA A 187 7.09 -1.57 -21.25
CA ALA A 187 8.26 -0.69 -21.17
C ALA A 187 8.06 0.49 -20.20
N GLU A 188 6.85 1.03 -20.11
CA GLU A 188 6.48 2.12 -19.19
C GLU A 188 6.43 1.67 -17.72
N THR A 189 6.01 0.43 -17.46
CA THR A 189 5.69 -0.05 -16.11
C THR A 189 6.66 -1.06 -15.52
N LEU A 190 7.59 -1.58 -16.32
CA LEU A 190 8.55 -2.58 -15.89
C LEU A 190 9.46 -2.04 -14.78
N ARG A 191 9.32 -2.61 -13.59
CA ARG A 191 10.15 -2.30 -12.42
C ARG A 191 11.13 -3.43 -12.13
N ASP A 192 10.66 -4.68 -12.22
CA ASP A 192 11.48 -5.88 -12.17
C ASP A 192 10.78 -7.07 -12.88
N GLY A 193 11.43 -8.24 -12.91
CA GLY A 193 10.92 -9.41 -13.63
C GLY A 193 9.56 -9.95 -13.16
N LYS A 194 9.05 -9.51 -12.00
CA LYS A 194 7.74 -9.91 -11.45
C LYS A 194 6.77 -8.73 -11.32
N ASP A 195 7.18 -7.51 -11.68
CA ASP A 195 6.41 -6.28 -11.50
C ASP A 195 6.40 -5.46 -12.80
N TRP A 196 5.38 -5.73 -13.59
CA TRP A 196 5.09 -5.09 -14.87
C TRP A 196 3.63 -5.31 -15.26
N TYR A 197 3.12 -4.44 -16.12
CA TYR A 197 1.76 -4.50 -16.66
C TYR A 197 1.79 -4.54 -18.18
N SER A 198 0.87 -5.27 -18.80
CA SER A 198 0.75 -5.39 -20.25
C SER A 198 -0.36 -4.53 -20.85
N ALA A 199 -1.34 -4.09 -20.07
CA ALA A 199 -2.43 -3.25 -20.54
C ALA A 199 -2.72 -2.13 -19.55
N LYS A 200 -3.42 -1.08 -19.99
CA LYS A 200 -3.89 -0.01 -19.12
C LYS A 200 -5.22 0.57 -19.58
N LEU A 201 -6.00 1.07 -18.64
CA LEU A 201 -7.24 1.82 -18.85
C LEU A 201 -7.12 3.14 -18.09
N THR A 202 -7.32 4.27 -18.78
CA THR A 202 -7.42 5.58 -18.11
C THR A 202 -8.87 6.03 -18.12
N ILE A 203 -9.36 6.39 -16.94
CA ILE A 203 -10.76 6.76 -16.70
C ILE A 203 -10.86 8.10 -15.99
N SER A 204 -11.96 8.79 -16.22
CA SER A 204 -12.39 9.95 -15.43
C SER A 204 -13.58 9.54 -14.57
N LEU A 205 -13.47 9.75 -13.26
CA LEU A 205 -14.53 9.49 -12.30
C LEU A 205 -15.59 10.61 -12.37
N PRO A 206 -16.87 10.28 -12.13
CA PRO A 206 -17.97 11.23 -12.10
C PRO A 206 -17.96 12.16 -10.88
#